data_AF-A0A401HS15-F1
#
_entry.id   AF-A0A401HS15-F1
#
_cell.length_a   1.000
_cell.length_b   1.000
_cell.length_c   1.000
_cell.angle_alpha   90.00
_cell.angle_beta   90.00
_cell.angle_gamma   90.00
#
_symmetry.space_group_name_H-M   'P 1'
#
loop_
_entity.id
_entity.type
_entity.pdbx_description
1 polymer ?
#
loop_
_entity_poly.entity_id
_entity_poly.type
_entity_poly.pdbx_seq_one_letter_code
_entity_poly.pdbx_strand_id
1 'polypeptide(L)'
;MKDFKKRGVVVHLTMYGESINEKIDSIREILREGKDILVVIGGEKVPKETYELADYNISIGNQPHSEIAALAVFLDRLFEGKTLYRDYPDAKIRVIPSEKKKVVVRRDSP
;
A
#
# COMPACT_ATOMS: atom_id res chain seq x y z
N MET A 1 10.20 -13.08 5.03
CA MET A 1 10.18 -11.92 5.96
C MET A 1 11.52 -11.73 6.66
N LYS A 2 12.10 -12.75 7.33
CA LYS A 2 13.37 -12.63 8.09
C LYS A 2 14.52 -11.97 7.30
N ASP A 3 14.78 -12.40 6.06
CA ASP A 3 15.85 -11.76 5.25
C ASP A 3 15.50 -10.35 4.76
N PHE A 4 14.22 -10.06 4.52
CA PHE A 4 13.78 -8.73 4.10
C PHE A 4 14.05 -7.68 5.19
N LYS A 5 13.91 -8.06 6.46
CA LYS A 5 14.15 -7.16 7.61
C LYS A 5 15.58 -6.62 7.69
N LYS A 6 16.53 -7.21 6.94
CA LYS A 6 17.90 -6.68 6.82
C LYS A 6 17.98 -5.40 5.97
N ARG A 7 16.98 -5.14 5.12
CA ARG A 7 16.96 -3.99 4.17
C ARG A 7 15.73 -3.09 4.28
N GLY A 8 14.78 -3.44 5.15
CA GLY A 8 13.49 -2.76 5.22
C GLY A 8 12.66 -3.18 6.41
N VAL A 9 11.41 -2.71 6.43
CA VAL A 9 10.43 -3.01 7.48
C VAL A 9 9.24 -3.78 6.92
N VAL A 10 8.67 -4.63 7.75
CA VAL A 10 7.50 -5.44 7.41
C VAL A 10 6.26 -4.87 8.08
N VAL A 11 5.30 -4.44 7.28
CA VAL A 11 4.00 -3.92 7.71
C VAL A 11 2.93 -4.96 7.40
N HIS A 12 2.34 -5.55 8.42
CA HIS A 12 1.21 -6.47 8.30
C HIS A 12 -0.10 -5.71 8.51
N LEU A 13 -0.99 -5.73 7.51
CA LEU A 13 -2.31 -5.12 7.62
C LEU A 13 -3.29 -6.13 8.23
N THR A 14 -3.84 -5.78 9.38
CA THR A 14 -4.76 -6.61 10.15
C THR A 14 -5.71 -5.75 10.98
N MET A 15 -6.99 -6.13 11.05
CA MET A 15 -7.98 -5.41 11.85
C MET A 15 -7.65 -5.39 13.36
N TYR A 16 -6.74 -6.26 13.81
CA TYR A 16 -6.32 -6.36 15.21
C TYR A 16 -5.10 -5.48 15.55
N GLY A 17 -4.53 -4.78 14.56
CA GLY A 17 -3.32 -3.97 14.71
C GLY A 17 -3.53 -2.57 15.30
N GLU A 18 -2.42 -1.87 15.53
CA GLU A 18 -2.41 -0.45 15.92
C GLU A 18 -3.01 0.43 14.82
N SER A 19 -3.64 1.54 15.21
CA SER A 19 -4.33 2.42 14.26
C SER A 19 -3.37 3.01 13.24
N ILE A 20 -3.72 2.97 11.95
CA ILE A 20 -2.96 3.66 10.90
C ILE A 20 -2.72 5.14 11.22
N ASN A 21 -3.69 5.82 11.84
CA ASN A 21 -3.57 7.24 12.16
C ASN A 21 -2.45 7.54 13.15
N GLU A 22 -2.06 6.56 13.97
CA GLU A 22 -1.00 6.72 14.97
C GLU A 22 0.39 6.37 14.43
N LYS A 23 0.46 5.46 13.44
CA LYS A 23 1.74 4.91 12.95
C LYS A 23 2.16 5.39 11.58
N ILE A 24 1.27 6.00 10.79
CA ILE A 24 1.58 6.33 9.40
C ILE A 24 2.78 7.25 9.25
N ASP A 25 2.95 8.21 10.16
CA ASP A 25 4.05 9.18 10.10
C ASP A 25 5.41 8.50 10.35
N SER A 26 5.48 7.56 11.31
CA SER A 26 6.68 6.75 11.56
C SER A 26 7.02 5.86 10.35
N ILE A 27 6.02 5.23 9.74
CA ILE A 27 6.22 4.38 8.55
C ILE A 27 6.69 5.24 7.36
N ARG A 28 6.17 6.47 7.23
CA ARG A 28 6.60 7.40 6.19
C ARG A 28 8.03 7.91 6.42
N GLU A 29 8.43 8.13 7.66
CA GLU A 29 9.81 8.49 8.02
C GLU A 29 10.79 7.39 7.60
N ILE A 30 10.48 6.13 7.91
CA ILE A 30 11.26 4.96 7.45
C ILE A 30 11.41 4.94 5.93
N LEU A 31 10.33 5.20 5.19
CA LEU A 31 10.39 5.29 3.74
C LEU A 31 11.31 6.43 3.25
N ARG A 32 11.29 7.58 3.93
CA ARG A 32 12.16 8.75 3.63
C ARG A 32 13.63 8.48 3.95
N GLU A 33 13.91 7.64 4.95
CA GLU A 33 15.26 7.12 5.23
C GLU A 33 15.79 6.16 4.15
N GLY A 34 14.98 5.82 3.14
CA GLY A 34 15.37 4.95 2.04
C GLY A 34 15.28 3.46 2.35
N LYS A 35 14.59 3.08 3.44
CA LYS A 35 14.31 1.67 3.76
C LYS A 35 13.14 1.15 2.93
N ASP A 36 13.23 -0.10 2.50
CA ASP A 36 12.13 -0.76 1.79
C ASP A 36 10.97 -1.08 2.73
N ILE A 37 9.74 -1.07 2.21
CA ILE A 37 8.54 -1.50 2.97
C ILE A 37 7.94 -2.74 2.31
N LEU A 38 7.83 -3.83 3.07
CA LEU A 38 7.08 -5.02 2.67
C LEU A 38 5.71 -4.98 3.33
N VAL A 39 4.66 -4.81 2.52
CA VAL A 39 3.28 -4.88 3.01
C VAL A 39 2.78 -6.32 2.89
N VAL A 40 2.39 -6.90 4.03
CA VAL A 40 1.75 -8.21 4.12
C VAL A 40 0.26 -7.99 4.31
N ILE A 41 -0.53 -8.54 3.39
CA ILE A 41 -1.98 -8.62 3.48
C ILE A 41 -2.36 -10.10 3.42
N GLY A 42 -3.47 -10.48 4.05
CA GLY A 42 -3.93 -11.86 4.04
C GLY A 42 -5.38 -12.00 4.47
N GLY A 43 -6.04 -13.03 3.93
CA GLY A 43 -7.41 -13.39 4.26
C GLY A 43 -7.54 -14.18 5.58
N GLU A 44 -8.75 -14.67 5.82
CA GLU A 44 -9.39 -15.14 7.08
C GLU A 44 -8.52 -15.88 8.14
N LYS A 45 -7.37 -16.48 7.78
CA LYS A 45 -6.49 -17.19 8.72
C LYS A 45 -5.00 -16.89 8.47
N VAL A 46 -4.56 -15.71 8.91
CA VAL A 46 -3.14 -15.36 8.93
C VAL A 46 -2.42 -16.13 10.06
N PRO A 47 -1.30 -16.83 9.78
CA PRO A 47 -0.52 -17.53 10.81
C PRO A 47 0.01 -16.60 11.90
N LYS A 48 0.12 -17.11 13.14
CA LYS A 48 0.69 -16.38 14.28
C LYS A 48 2.11 -15.85 14.00
N GLU A 49 2.92 -16.62 13.27
CA GLU A 49 4.29 -16.22 12.91
C GLU A 49 4.32 -14.89 12.12
N THR A 50 3.29 -14.57 11.33
CA THR A 50 3.22 -13.29 10.61
C THR A 50 3.14 -12.11 11.57
N TYR A 51 2.35 -12.23 12.65
CA TYR A 51 2.25 -11.19 13.68
C TYR A 51 3.59 -10.96 14.38
N GLU A 52 4.31 -12.04 14.67
CA GLU A 52 5.61 -12.00 15.37
C GLU A 52 6.74 -11.47 14.47
N LEU A 53 6.69 -11.75 13.17
CA LEU A 53 7.71 -11.31 12.22
C LEU A 53 7.50 -9.86 11.73
N ALA A 54 6.27 -9.36 11.75
CA ALA A 54 5.97 -7.99 11.35
C ALA A 54 6.61 -6.97 12.31
N ASP A 55 7.19 -5.90 11.76
CA ASP A 55 7.66 -4.75 12.54
C ASP A 55 6.47 -3.88 12.97
N TYR A 56 5.42 -3.85 12.13
CA TYR A 56 4.18 -3.16 12.40
C TYR A 56 3.00 -4.07 12.09
N ASN A 57 2.07 -4.22 13.04
CA ASN A 57 0.75 -4.75 12.79
C ASN A 57 -0.23 -3.57 12.77
N ILE A 58 -0.74 -3.20 11.59
CA ILE A 58 -1.52 -1.96 11.38
C ILE A 58 -2.96 -2.28 11.03
N SER A 59 -3.90 -1.61 11.67
CA SER A 59 -5.32 -1.65 11.36
C SER A 59 -5.75 -0.45 10.51
N ILE A 60 -6.55 -0.75 9.49
CA ILE A 60 -7.23 0.24 8.65
C ILE A 60 -8.67 0.36 9.15
N GLY A 61 -8.79 0.78 10.41
CA GLY A 61 -9.98 0.51 11.21
C GLY A 61 -10.03 -0.94 11.69
N ASN A 62 -10.82 -1.18 12.74
CA ASN A 62 -10.85 -2.46 13.45
C ASN A 62 -12.09 -3.31 13.13
N GLN A 63 -12.83 -2.95 12.07
CA GLN A 63 -13.95 -3.74 11.58
C GLN A 63 -13.47 -4.70 10.48
N PRO A 64 -14.01 -5.92 10.39
CA PRO A 64 -13.67 -6.85 9.32
C PRO A 64 -14.10 -6.29 7.96
N HIS A 65 -13.15 -6.17 7.05
CA HIS A 65 -13.38 -5.73 5.66
C HIS A 65 -12.31 -6.29 4.73
N SER A 66 -12.34 -5.88 3.45
CA SER A 66 -11.41 -6.37 2.45
C SER A 66 -9.96 -5.91 2.68
N GLU A 67 -9.04 -6.83 2.50
CA GLU A 67 -7.60 -6.65 2.36
C GLU A 67 -7.21 -5.71 1.21
N ILE A 68 -8.00 -5.67 0.13
CA ILE A 68 -7.78 -4.75 -1.00
C ILE A 68 -8.09 -3.32 -0.58
N ALA A 69 -9.19 -3.12 0.18
CA ALA A 69 -9.52 -1.81 0.74
C ALA A 69 -8.46 -1.36 1.76
N ALA A 70 -7.98 -2.28 2.61
CA ALA A 70 -6.90 -2.02 3.55
C ALA A 70 -5.64 -1.54 2.84
N LEU A 71 -5.21 -2.27 1.80
CA LEU A 71 -4.03 -1.92 1.02
C LEU A 71 -4.18 -0.58 0.31
N ALA A 72 -5.33 -0.31 -0.31
CA ALA A 72 -5.58 0.94 -1.02
C ALA A 72 -5.47 2.15 -0.08
N VAL A 73 -6.14 2.10 1.07
CA VAL A 73 -6.09 3.19 2.07
C VAL A 73 -4.70 3.31 2.68
N PHE A 74 -4.02 2.20 2.97
CA PHE A 74 -2.64 2.23 3.48
C PHE A 74 -1.70 2.95 2.51
N LEU A 75 -1.73 2.58 1.22
CA LEU A 75 -0.88 3.22 0.20
C LEU A 75 -1.25 4.69 -0.02
N ASP A 76 -2.54 5.02 -0.03
CA ASP A 76 -3.00 6.41 -0.13
C ASP A 76 -2.46 7.27 1.02
N ARG A 77 -2.53 6.78 2.26
CA ARG A 77 -2.01 7.48 3.44
C ARG A 77 -0.49 7.53 3.48
N LEU A 78 0.19 6.48 3.02
CA LEU A 78 1.65 6.43 2.98
C LEU A 78 2.22 7.44 1.99
N PHE A 79 1.61 7.53 0.80
CA PHE A 79 2.04 8.41 -0.28
C PHE A 79 1.28 9.73 -0.36
N GLU A 80 0.41 10.02 0.60
CA GLU A 80 -0.36 11.27 0.68
C GLU A 80 -1.18 11.53 -0.61
N GLY A 81 -1.80 10.48 -1.16
CA GLY A 81 -2.60 10.52 -2.38
C GLY A 81 -1.83 10.76 -3.69
N LYS A 82 -0.52 11.00 -3.64
CA LYS A 82 0.31 11.35 -4.82
C LYS A 82 0.36 10.24 -5.87
N THR A 83 0.16 8.98 -5.46
CA THR A 83 0.19 7.82 -6.37
C THR A 83 -0.94 7.80 -7.38
N LEU A 84 -2.10 8.41 -7.08
CA LEU A 84 -3.24 8.48 -7.99
C LEU A 84 -2.96 9.34 -9.24
N TYR A 85 -1.97 10.23 -9.15
CA TYR A 85 -1.56 11.14 -10.22
C TYR A 85 -0.27 10.69 -10.93
N ARG A 86 0.16 9.45 -10.69
CA ARG A 86 1.38 8.92 -11.31
C ARG A 86 1.15 8.65 -12.78
N ASP A 87 1.94 9.31 -13.62
CA ASP A 87 2.02 9.02 -15.04
C ASP A 87 2.98 7.86 -15.33
N TYR A 88 2.63 7.09 -16.37
CA TYR A 88 3.47 6.06 -16.96
C TYR A 88 3.76 6.49 -18.41
N PRO A 89 4.93 7.11 -18.68
CA PRO A 89 5.25 7.68 -20.00
C PRO A 89 5.22 6.66 -21.14
N ASP A 90 5.59 5.42 -20.84
CA ASP A 90 5.66 4.32 -21.80
C ASP A 90 4.40 3.44 -21.82
N ALA A 91 3.33 3.88 -21.16
CA ALA A 91 2.05 3.18 -21.23
C ALA A 91 1.50 3.18 -22.67
N LYS A 92 1.16 2.00 -23.17
CA LYS A 92 0.52 1.82 -24.49
C LYS A 92 -0.88 2.45 -24.56
N ILE A 93 -1.55 2.56 -23.41
CA ILE A 93 -2.91 3.08 -23.27
C ILE A 93 -2.93 4.07 -22.11
N ARG A 94 -3.53 5.24 -22.32
CA ARG A 94 -3.82 6.23 -21.28
C ARG A 94 -5.29 6.63 -21.33
N VAL A 95 -5.96 6.58 -20.19
CA VAL A 95 -7.33 7.10 -20.04
C VAL A 95 -7.26 8.58 -19.70
N ILE A 96 -8.02 9.42 -20.40
CA ILE A 96 -8.11 10.85 -20.12
C ILE A 96 -9.37 11.10 -19.28
N PRO A 97 -9.25 11.66 -18.07
CA PRO A 97 -10.41 12.01 -17.25
C PRO A 97 -11.39 12.90 -18.02
N SER A 98 -12.67 12.56 -17.95
CA SER A 98 -13.74 13.33 -18.58
C SER A 98 -15.02 13.19 -17.79
N GLU A 99 -15.79 14.28 -17.68
CA GLU A 99 -17.04 14.33 -16.92
C GLU A 99 -18.07 13.31 -17.42
N LYS A 100 -18.18 13.11 -18.74
CA LYS A 100 -19.26 12.31 -19.37
C LYS A 100 -18.80 11.42 -20.53
N LYS A 101 -17.51 11.42 -20.87
CA LYS A 101 -16.99 10.67 -22.03
C LYS A 101 -15.97 9.62 -21.59
N LYS A 102 -15.84 8.57 -22.39
CA LYS A 102 -14.75 7.59 -22.27
C LYS A 102 -13.69 7.95 -23.30
N VAL A 103 -12.63 8.62 -22.86
CA VAL A 103 -11.56 9.09 -23.74
C VAL A 103 -10.30 8.28 -23.45
N VAL A 104 -9.73 7.66 -24.49
CA VAL A 104 -8.56 6.80 -24.39
C VAL A 104 -7.58 7.16 -25.50
N VAL A 105 -6.33 7.45 -25.15
CA VAL A 105 -5.22 7.66 -26.09
C VAL A 105 -4.40 6.37 -26.15
N ARG A 106 -4.12 5.89 -27.35
CA ARG A 106 -3.21 4.77 -27.60
C ARG A 106 -1.92 5.31 -28.20
N ARG A 107 -0.78 4.85 -27.69
CA ARG A 107 0.50 5.12 -28.33
C ARG A 107 0.64 4.13 -29.48
N ASP A 108 0.73 4.63 -30.71
CA ASP A 108 1.02 3.77 -31.86
C ASP A 108 2.37 3.10 -31.61
N SER A 109 2.43 1.80 -31.88
CA SER A 109 3.72 1.11 -31.87
C SER A 109 4.53 1.65 -33.06
N PRO A 110 5.85 1.87 -32.92
CA PRO A 110 6.68 2.16 -34.08
C PRO A 110 6.56 1.06 -35.15
#